data_AF-A0A3M1XNK0-F1
#
_entry.id   AF-A0A3M1XNK0-F1
#
_cell.length_a   1.000
_cell.length_b   1.000
_cell.length_c   1.000
_cell.angle_alpha   90.00
_cell.angle_beta   90.00
_cell.angle_gamma   90.00
#
_symmetry.space_group_name_H-M   'P 1'
#
loop_
_entity.id
_entity.type
_entity.pdbx_description
1 polymer ?
#
loop_
_entity_poly.entity_id
_entity_poly.type
_entity_poly.pdbx_seq_one_letter_code
_entity_poly.pdbx_strand_id
1 'polypeptide(L)'
;MDSRSAHPFLPALLGLWIALCFPLRAQKIILHGRQHSLFRYRMVQHIEAYPGMKELVLTLVEPRSFESVTYRQSVSEFSLKAIPEADERTRFTDRRGNRILQLRWQRPEQPVRVEAGFVARTEVTLTDLPLAQTPFPLPELPPETAAYLEPTELVQSHAQEIVRLSRRLTEDAHNAGEAVEAILLWIVGHVRYVLNPPAFDALSTLKQGSGNCQNFSHLAAALLRASGFPTRIVNGITADLPYQVATDSSSFQFQMARGRHSWIEIYLPGSGWIPMDAQQSEFFVSSRYLRLEVGVDNGETINDGLVRWRQSRQASRERPAVEEVLEVDPREDQVHLSAVLQALPFPKILLAAPVGGPLLAARGPQPSPPTAEPAAEDAFDPASLHFSRPMVLGNLQFPEGLDFSSVAREPAAGVRNELRKNFLVETAEYVTGPNEFAQAFEVDRPLLLDSIGLALAVFGGEGQLWLELREDHHGQPGPPAATSRPVRVKPARAPGYHWVNFSFRHQGLVLGPGRYWLVLRYRGSPIVNWFFNYGKSVGPADGTRSRPAGSKTWRNILAFEFVYRVQGKYPADR
;
A
#
# COMPACT_ATOMS: atom_id res chain seq x y z
N MET A 1 24.06 -68.98 -35.11
CA MET A 1 23.08 -68.42 -34.16
C MET A 1 23.82 -68.28 -32.85
N ASP A 2 23.83 -67.05 -32.31
CA ASP A 2 24.30 -66.62 -30.97
C ASP A 2 25.17 -65.37 -31.05
N SER A 3 24.49 -64.23 -31.25
CA SER A 3 25.00 -62.90 -30.97
C SER A 3 24.82 -62.60 -29.48
N ARG A 4 25.92 -62.54 -28.72
CA ARG A 4 25.95 -61.95 -27.38
C ARG A 4 26.01 -60.42 -27.52
N SER A 5 24.95 -59.72 -27.13
CA SER A 5 24.96 -58.26 -26.97
C SER A 5 25.40 -57.88 -25.56
N ALA A 6 26.59 -57.31 -25.46
CA ALA A 6 27.07 -56.62 -24.27
C ALA A 6 26.52 -55.18 -24.25
N HIS A 7 25.92 -54.79 -23.13
CA HIS A 7 25.54 -53.40 -22.84
C HIS A 7 26.79 -52.58 -22.51
N PRO A 8 27.01 -51.39 -23.09
CA PRO A 8 27.90 -50.40 -22.51
C PRO A 8 27.10 -49.44 -21.62
N PHE A 9 27.54 -49.34 -20.37
CA PHE A 9 27.24 -48.24 -19.46
C PHE A 9 27.62 -46.90 -20.12
N LEU A 10 26.70 -45.94 -20.15
CA LEU A 10 27.00 -44.53 -20.42
C LEU A 10 26.82 -43.74 -19.09
N PRO A 11 27.81 -42.95 -18.65
CA PRO A 11 27.69 -42.14 -17.45
C PRO A 11 26.80 -40.92 -17.68
N ALA A 12 26.01 -40.58 -16.67
CA ALA A 12 25.17 -39.39 -16.62
C ALA A 12 26.04 -38.12 -16.70
N LEU A 13 25.77 -37.29 -17.71
CA LEU A 13 26.29 -35.93 -17.80
C LEU A 13 25.64 -35.07 -16.71
N LEU A 14 26.35 -34.87 -15.60
CA LEU A 14 26.08 -33.81 -14.64
C LEU A 14 26.47 -32.47 -15.29
N GLY A 15 25.50 -31.81 -15.91
CA GLY A 15 25.65 -30.45 -16.40
C GLY A 15 25.55 -29.46 -15.23
N LEU A 16 26.70 -28.95 -14.80
CA LEU A 16 26.84 -27.89 -13.82
C LEU A 16 26.32 -26.57 -14.41
N TRP A 17 25.03 -26.27 -14.21
CA TRP A 17 24.51 -24.92 -14.45
C TRP A 17 24.76 -24.07 -13.22
N ILE A 18 25.91 -23.39 -13.18
CA ILE A 18 26.07 -22.23 -12.30
C ILE A 18 25.20 -21.12 -12.90
N ALA A 19 23.93 -21.08 -12.49
CA ALA A 19 23.09 -19.92 -12.69
C ALA A 19 23.61 -18.83 -11.77
N LEU A 20 24.41 -17.90 -12.32
CA LEU A 20 24.62 -16.60 -11.71
C LEU A 20 23.26 -15.91 -11.61
N CYS A 21 22.57 -16.11 -10.50
CA CYS A 21 21.38 -15.38 -10.12
C CYS A 21 21.81 -13.94 -9.82
N PHE A 22 21.78 -13.08 -10.84
CA PHE A 22 21.74 -11.64 -10.58
C PHE A 22 20.39 -11.34 -9.94
N PRO A 23 20.32 -10.88 -8.68
CA PRO A 23 19.08 -10.33 -8.17
C PRO A 23 18.71 -9.16 -9.09
N LEU A 24 17.44 -9.09 -9.51
CA LEU A 24 16.89 -7.89 -10.13
C LEU A 24 17.23 -6.71 -9.20
N ARG A 25 18.24 -5.93 -9.58
CA ARG A 25 18.60 -4.68 -8.91
C ARG A 25 17.34 -3.83 -8.85
N ALA A 26 17.09 -3.20 -7.71
CA ALA A 26 15.92 -2.36 -7.53
C ALA A 26 15.78 -1.33 -8.65
N GLN A 27 14.54 -1.01 -9.03
CA GLN A 27 14.26 -0.20 -10.22
C GLN A 27 13.28 0.92 -9.89
N LYS A 28 13.63 2.14 -10.29
CA LYS A 28 12.67 3.22 -10.53
C LYS A 28 12.00 2.93 -11.86
N ILE A 29 10.68 3.04 -11.90
CA ILE A 29 9.88 2.81 -13.11
C ILE A 29 9.35 4.15 -13.57
N ILE A 30 9.99 4.71 -14.59
CA ILE A 30 9.60 5.98 -15.19
C ILE A 30 8.51 5.70 -16.22
N LEU A 31 7.33 6.28 -16.00
CA LEU A 31 6.14 6.02 -16.79
C LEU A 31 5.91 7.12 -17.82
N HIS A 32 5.67 6.75 -19.08
CA HIS A 32 5.23 7.67 -20.12
C HIS A 32 3.84 7.28 -20.62
N GLY A 33 3.03 8.28 -20.97
CA GLY A 33 1.74 8.07 -21.61
C GLY A 33 0.57 8.65 -20.84
N ARG A 34 -0.58 7.98 -20.90
CA ARG A 34 -1.84 8.53 -20.37
C ARG A 34 -2.69 7.49 -19.66
N GLN A 35 -3.45 7.95 -18.68
CA GLN A 35 -4.53 7.19 -18.05
C GLN A 35 -5.81 8.03 -18.11
N HIS A 36 -6.94 7.39 -18.37
CA HIS A 36 -8.26 7.98 -18.29
C HIS A 36 -9.20 7.00 -17.59
N SER A 37 -9.91 7.48 -16.57
CA SER A 37 -10.88 6.67 -15.85
C SER A 37 -12.11 7.48 -15.48
N LEU A 38 -13.28 6.87 -15.62
CA LEU A 38 -14.57 7.42 -15.22
C LEU A 38 -15.14 6.57 -14.10
N PHE A 39 -15.33 7.15 -12.93
CA PHE A 39 -15.87 6.47 -11.75
C PHE A 39 -17.21 7.05 -11.35
N ARG A 40 -18.13 6.17 -10.91
CA ARG A 40 -19.22 6.57 -10.04
C ARG A 40 -18.84 6.19 -8.61
N TYR A 41 -18.69 7.21 -7.76
CA TYR A 41 -18.44 7.05 -6.35
C TYR A 41 -19.74 7.13 -5.57
N ARG A 42 -19.91 6.24 -4.60
CA ARG A 42 -21.01 6.27 -3.64
C ARG A 42 -20.49 5.93 -2.25
N MET A 43 -20.88 6.75 -1.28
CA MET A 43 -20.60 6.57 0.13
C MET A 43 -21.92 6.48 0.87
N VAL A 44 -22.10 5.41 1.63
CA VAL A 44 -23.22 5.26 2.55
C VAL A 44 -22.68 5.26 3.97
N GLN A 45 -23.23 6.11 4.81
CA GLN A 45 -22.93 6.17 6.24
C GLN A 45 -24.18 5.82 7.04
N HIS A 46 -24.05 4.85 7.93
CA HIS A 46 -25.05 4.52 8.94
C HIS A 46 -24.58 5.03 10.28
N ILE A 47 -25.41 5.78 11.00
CA ILE A 47 -25.09 6.34 12.31
C ILE A 47 -26.19 5.93 13.28
N GLU A 48 -25.85 5.09 14.25
CA GLU A 48 -26.79 4.65 15.28
C GLU A 48 -27.05 5.77 16.29
N ALA A 49 -28.34 6.06 16.50
CA ALA A 49 -28.79 6.95 17.56
C ALA A 49 -29.04 6.16 18.84
N TYR A 50 -28.87 6.78 20.01
CA TYR A 50 -29.13 6.15 21.30
C TYR A 50 -29.89 7.08 22.26
N PRO A 51 -30.60 6.53 23.26
CA PRO A 51 -31.35 7.31 24.22
C PRO A 51 -30.50 8.37 24.93
N GLY A 52 -30.93 9.63 24.85
CA GLY A 52 -30.25 10.75 25.50
C GLY A 52 -29.33 11.56 24.59
N MET A 53 -29.15 11.15 23.32
CA MET A 53 -28.56 12.02 22.30
C MET A 53 -29.45 13.25 22.08
N LYS A 54 -28.86 14.44 22.17
CA LYS A 54 -29.55 15.74 22.04
C LYS A 54 -29.29 16.40 20.69
N GLU A 55 -28.16 16.10 20.08
CA GLU A 55 -27.80 16.62 18.77
C GLU A 55 -26.81 15.66 18.11
N LEU A 56 -26.96 15.49 16.80
CA LEU A 56 -25.99 14.85 15.92
C LEU A 56 -25.61 15.83 14.81
N VAL A 57 -24.32 15.98 14.54
CA VAL A 57 -23.79 16.78 13.44
C VAL A 57 -22.87 15.91 12.61
N LEU A 58 -23.15 15.80 11.31
CA LEU A 58 -22.27 15.19 10.32
C LEU A 58 -21.77 16.28 9.38
N THR A 59 -20.46 16.35 9.13
CA THR A 59 -19.92 17.12 8.00
C THR A 59 -19.47 16.18 6.89
N LEU A 60 -19.58 16.62 5.64
CA LEU A 60 -19.07 15.96 4.43
C LEU A 60 -18.41 17.01 3.53
N VAL A 61 -17.50 16.59 2.66
CA VAL A 61 -16.89 17.48 1.68
C VAL A 61 -17.51 17.24 0.32
N GLU A 62 -17.99 18.31 -0.32
CA GLU A 62 -18.38 18.29 -1.72
C GLU A 62 -17.10 18.32 -2.58
N PRO A 63 -16.79 17.25 -3.33
CA PRO A 63 -15.56 17.16 -4.10
C PRO A 63 -15.52 18.23 -5.20
N ARG A 64 -14.30 18.68 -5.49
CA ARG A 64 -14.03 19.73 -6.47
C ARG A 64 -13.28 19.15 -7.66
N SER A 65 -13.57 19.70 -8.84
CA SER A 65 -12.65 19.55 -9.97
C SER A 65 -11.30 20.17 -9.63
N PHE A 66 -10.23 19.55 -10.09
CA PHE A 66 -8.85 19.92 -9.84
C PHE A 66 -8.01 19.67 -11.08
N GLU A 67 -7.01 20.51 -11.32
CA GLU A 67 -6.11 20.39 -12.45
C GLU A 67 -4.69 20.69 -12.02
N SER A 68 -3.78 19.88 -12.52
CA SER A 68 -2.32 19.98 -12.40
C SER A 68 -1.68 19.55 -13.72
N VAL A 69 -0.37 19.72 -13.84
CA VAL A 69 0.40 19.31 -15.01
C VAL A 69 0.36 17.80 -15.29
N THR A 70 0.19 16.96 -14.26
CA THR A 70 0.16 15.49 -14.42
C THR A 70 -1.20 14.86 -14.21
N TYR A 71 -2.12 15.54 -13.52
CA TYR A 71 -3.40 14.97 -13.09
C TYR A 71 -4.54 15.99 -13.20
N ARG A 72 -5.67 15.55 -13.72
CA ARG A 72 -6.92 16.30 -13.77
C ARG A 72 -8.06 15.44 -13.24
N GLN A 73 -8.90 16.03 -12.39
CA GLN A 73 -10.17 15.49 -11.94
C GLN A 73 -11.30 16.44 -12.31
N SER A 74 -12.34 15.91 -12.95
CA SER A 74 -13.59 16.61 -13.24
C SER A 74 -14.74 15.94 -12.50
N VAL A 75 -15.43 16.69 -11.65
CA VAL A 75 -16.52 16.19 -10.80
C VAL A 75 -17.86 16.66 -11.34
N SER A 76 -18.82 15.74 -11.46
CA SER A 76 -20.21 15.99 -11.86
C SER A 76 -21.19 15.16 -11.01
N GLU A 77 -22.48 15.43 -11.18
CA GLU A 77 -23.57 14.63 -10.57
C GLU A 77 -23.46 14.46 -9.03
N PHE A 78 -22.93 15.48 -8.33
CA PHE A 78 -22.87 15.41 -6.87
C PHE A 78 -24.28 15.35 -6.27
N SER A 79 -24.52 14.35 -5.43
CA SER A 79 -25.78 14.11 -4.75
C SER A 79 -25.54 13.82 -3.26
N LEU A 80 -26.49 14.24 -2.44
CA LEU A 80 -26.50 13.99 -1.01
C LEU A 80 -27.95 13.77 -0.56
N LYS A 81 -28.20 12.61 0.04
CA LYS A 81 -29.49 12.22 0.63
C LYS A 81 -29.28 11.78 2.06
N ALA A 82 -30.17 12.16 2.96
CA ALA A 82 -30.17 11.66 4.32
C ALA A 82 -31.56 11.18 4.74
N ILE A 83 -31.61 10.11 5.52
CA ILE A 83 -32.83 9.49 6.02
C ILE A 83 -32.62 9.17 7.51
N PRO A 84 -33.36 9.80 8.44
CA PRO A 84 -34.30 10.91 8.20
C PRO A 84 -33.60 12.15 7.63
N GLU A 85 -34.38 13.05 7.03
CA GLU A 85 -33.85 14.34 6.60
C GLU A 85 -33.27 15.11 7.80
N ALA A 86 -32.23 15.90 7.54
CA ALA A 86 -31.61 16.74 8.57
C ALA A 86 -32.51 17.94 8.89
N ASP A 87 -32.61 18.29 10.18
CA ASP A 87 -33.35 19.48 10.61
C ASP A 87 -32.71 20.77 10.08
N GLU A 88 -31.37 20.75 9.93
CA GLU A 88 -30.62 21.86 9.36
C GLU A 88 -29.53 21.35 8.42
N ARG A 89 -29.42 21.99 7.25
CA ARG A 89 -28.38 21.77 6.26
C ARG A 89 -27.69 23.09 5.92
N THR A 90 -26.39 23.18 6.17
CA THR A 90 -25.58 24.34 5.81
C THR A 90 -24.45 23.97 4.86
N ARG A 91 -24.03 24.93 4.03
CA ARG A 91 -22.90 24.81 3.11
C ARG A 91 -21.99 26.01 3.32
N PHE A 92 -20.69 25.76 3.49
CA PHE A 92 -19.68 26.82 3.58
C PHE A 92 -18.39 26.37 2.90
N THR A 93 -17.49 27.32 2.63
CA THR A 93 -16.15 27.04 2.11
C THR A 93 -15.14 27.43 3.17
N ASP A 94 -14.22 26.53 3.51
CA ASP A 94 -13.16 26.85 4.48
C ASP A 94 -12.06 27.73 3.85
N ARG A 95 -11.07 28.10 4.67
CA ARG A 95 -9.92 28.91 4.24
C ARG A 95 -9.02 28.22 3.19
N ARG A 96 -9.19 26.92 2.95
CA ARG A 96 -8.42 26.12 1.99
C ARG A 96 -9.19 25.89 0.69
N GLY A 97 -10.43 26.39 0.60
CA GLY A 97 -11.29 26.22 -0.56
C GLY A 97 -12.11 24.92 -0.57
N ASN A 98 -12.09 24.14 0.52
CA ASN A 98 -12.91 22.94 0.64
C ASN A 98 -14.37 23.34 0.84
N ARG A 99 -15.29 22.76 0.05
CA ARG A 99 -16.73 22.97 0.20
C ARG A 99 -17.27 21.98 1.21
N ILE A 100 -17.66 22.46 2.37
CA ILE A 100 -18.16 21.64 3.47
C ILE A 100 -19.67 21.72 3.52
N LEU A 101 -20.31 20.55 3.61
CA LEU A 101 -21.72 20.36 3.88
C LEU A 101 -21.87 19.90 5.32
N GLN A 102 -22.70 20.58 6.10
CA GLN A 102 -23.00 20.20 7.47
C GLN A 102 -24.48 19.85 7.58
N LEU A 103 -24.76 18.66 8.10
CA LEU A 103 -26.09 18.15 8.40
C LEU A 103 -26.24 18.05 9.91
N ARG A 104 -27.34 18.57 10.46
CA ARG A 104 -27.63 18.55 11.88
C ARG A 104 -29.01 17.94 12.14
N TRP A 105 -29.07 17.04 13.12
CA TRP A 105 -30.30 16.47 13.67
C TRP A 105 -30.42 16.83 15.14
N GLN A 106 -31.58 17.31 15.56
CA GLN A 106 -31.93 17.61 16.94
C GLN A 106 -32.66 16.41 17.54
N ARG A 107 -32.12 15.88 18.65
CA ARG A 107 -32.69 14.72 19.37
C ARG A 107 -33.03 13.55 18.42
N PRO A 108 -32.05 13.02 17.66
CA PRO A 108 -32.33 11.88 16.79
C PRO A 108 -32.75 10.66 17.64
N GLU A 109 -33.95 10.13 17.35
CA GLU A 109 -34.51 8.94 18.03
C GLU A 109 -34.37 7.66 17.19
N GLN A 110 -34.04 7.80 15.91
CA GLN A 110 -33.86 6.71 14.95
C GLN A 110 -32.47 6.79 14.28
N PRO A 111 -31.93 5.66 13.78
CA PRO A 111 -30.66 5.66 13.05
C PRO A 111 -30.70 6.60 11.84
N VAL A 112 -29.57 7.24 11.57
CA VAL A 112 -29.40 8.15 10.43
C VAL A 112 -28.60 7.45 9.34
N ARG A 113 -29.18 7.35 8.15
CA ARG A 113 -28.49 6.91 6.94
C ARG A 113 -28.21 8.11 6.03
N VAL A 114 -26.95 8.34 5.71
CA VAL A 114 -26.52 9.41 4.79
C VAL A 114 -25.84 8.79 3.58
N GLU A 115 -26.30 9.16 2.39
CA GLU A 115 -25.78 8.70 1.12
C GLU A 115 -25.27 9.88 0.32
N ALA A 116 -23.98 9.88 0.00
CA ALA A 116 -23.33 10.88 -0.85
C ALA A 116 -22.74 10.20 -2.07
N GLY A 117 -22.87 10.80 -3.25
CA GLY A 117 -22.31 10.24 -4.46
C GLY A 117 -21.95 11.30 -5.48
N PHE A 118 -21.03 10.97 -6.38
CA PHE A 118 -20.62 11.82 -7.49
C PHE A 118 -20.05 10.98 -8.64
N VAL A 119 -19.99 11.57 -9.82
CA VAL A 119 -19.25 11.05 -10.95
C VAL A 119 -17.92 11.81 -11.06
N ALA A 120 -16.82 11.09 -11.17
CA ALA A 120 -15.49 11.67 -11.37
C ALA A 120 -14.84 11.11 -12.62
N ARG A 121 -14.45 12.01 -13.51
CA ARG A 121 -13.52 11.72 -14.61
C ARG A 121 -12.13 12.12 -14.17
N THR A 122 -11.19 11.20 -14.29
CA THR A 122 -9.78 11.40 -13.94
C THR A 122 -8.91 11.18 -15.16
N GLU A 123 -7.97 12.08 -15.39
CA GLU A 123 -7.04 12.07 -16.52
C GLU A 123 -5.63 12.25 -15.97
N VAL A 124 -4.71 11.39 -16.39
CA VAL A 124 -3.29 11.49 -16.05
C VAL A 124 -2.50 11.57 -17.34
N THR A 125 -1.59 12.54 -17.43
CA THR A 125 -0.67 12.66 -18.56
C THR A 125 0.75 12.70 -18.01
N LEU A 126 1.55 11.72 -18.41
CA LEU A 126 2.93 11.55 -17.99
C LEU A 126 3.84 11.80 -19.19
N THR A 127 4.32 13.04 -19.27
CA THR A 127 5.31 13.54 -20.23
C THR A 127 6.42 14.23 -19.46
N ASP A 128 7.53 14.55 -20.12
CA ASP A 128 8.67 15.21 -19.49
C ASP A 128 8.25 16.49 -18.77
N LEU A 129 8.25 16.43 -17.45
CA LEU A 129 7.98 17.58 -16.62
C LEU A 129 9.21 18.49 -16.63
N PRO A 130 9.02 19.82 -16.67
CA PRO A 130 10.12 20.78 -16.69
C PRO A 130 10.82 20.91 -15.31
N LEU A 131 10.76 19.90 -14.45
CA LEU A 131 11.24 19.99 -13.06
C LEU A 131 12.74 20.14 -12.93
N ALA A 132 13.50 19.60 -13.89
CA ALA A 132 14.95 19.79 -13.94
C ALA A 132 15.34 21.24 -14.26
N GLN A 133 14.41 22.03 -14.82
CA GLN A 133 14.63 23.44 -15.15
C GLN A 133 14.24 24.36 -13.98
N THR A 134 13.55 23.85 -12.97
CA THR A 134 13.19 24.60 -11.76
C THR A 134 14.37 24.61 -10.79
N PRO A 135 14.95 25.77 -10.46
CA PRO A 135 16.13 25.84 -9.61
C PRO A 135 15.84 25.40 -8.18
N PHE A 136 16.87 24.92 -7.49
CA PHE A 136 16.85 24.66 -6.04
C PHE A 136 18.04 25.39 -5.37
N PRO A 137 17.82 26.15 -4.27
CA PRO A 137 16.56 26.44 -3.59
C PRO A 137 15.50 27.13 -4.47
N LEU A 138 14.22 26.96 -4.14
CA LEU A 138 13.12 27.54 -4.91
C LEU A 138 13.20 29.08 -4.93
N PRO A 139 12.79 29.73 -6.04
CA PRO A 139 12.65 31.18 -6.12
C PRO A 139 11.48 31.68 -5.26
N GLU A 140 11.18 32.98 -5.33
CA GLU A 140 10.05 33.58 -4.60
C GLU A 140 8.73 32.85 -4.92
N LEU A 141 7.97 32.55 -3.86
CA LEU A 141 6.76 31.74 -3.91
C LEU A 141 5.52 32.62 -3.77
N PRO A 142 4.40 32.28 -4.41
CA PRO A 142 3.16 33.02 -4.27
C PRO A 142 2.66 33.04 -2.81
N PRO A 143 2.09 34.16 -2.31
CA PRO A 143 1.65 34.29 -0.91
C PRO A 143 0.66 33.20 -0.46
N GLU A 144 -0.20 32.72 -1.36
CA GLU A 144 -1.17 31.65 -1.08
C GLU A 144 -0.52 30.31 -0.70
N THR A 145 0.77 30.14 -0.99
CA THR A 145 1.52 28.93 -0.66
C THR A 145 2.16 28.98 0.73
N ALA A 146 2.26 30.16 1.35
CA ALA A 146 3.02 30.39 2.59
C ALA A 146 2.55 29.49 3.74
N ALA A 147 1.22 29.32 3.90
CA ALA A 147 0.67 28.47 4.94
C ALA A 147 1.07 26.98 4.82
N TYR A 148 1.52 26.55 3.64
CA TYR A 148 1.95 25.17 3.37
C TYR A 148 3.47 25.00 3.50
N LEU A 149 4.19 26.02 3.96
CA LEU A 149 5.58 25.94 4.44
C LEU A 149 5.64 25.81 5.97
N GLU A 150 4.62 26.33 6.65
CA GLU A 150 4.57 26.36 8.11
C GLU A 150 4.52 24.95 8.74
N PRO A 151 5.14 24.75 9.91
CA PRO A 151 5.00 23.53 10.67
C PRO A 151 3.60 23.40 11.30
N THR A 152 3.21 22.17 11.60
CA THR A 152 2.04 21.86 12.44
C THR A 152 2.37 20.82 13.51
N GLU A 153 1.39 20.44 14.33
CA GLU A 153 1.55 19.35 15.32
C GLU A 153 1.86 18.00 14.66
N LEU A 154 1.30 17.74 13.48
CA LEU A 154 1.50 16.50 12.73
C LEU A 154 2.64 16.59 11.70
N VAL A 155 2.96 17.81 11.25
CA VAL A 155 4.01 18.08 10.25
C VAL A 155 5.08 18.98 10.88
N GLN A 156 5.93 18.39 11.72
CA GLN A 156 6.92 19.14 12.51
C GLN A 156 8.16 19.53 11.68
N SER A 157 7.99 20.30 10.60
CA SER A 157 9.07 20.73 9.69
C SER A 157 10.18 21.55 10.36
N HIS A 158 9.89 22.19 11.48
CA HIS A 158 10.86 22.94 12.30
C HIS A 158 11.70 22.03 13.23
N ALA A 159 11.33 20.76 13.39
CA ALA A 159 12.04 19.86 14.29
C ALA A 159 13.49 19.66 13.81
N GLN A 160 14.45 19.81 14.72
CA GLN A 160 15.86 19.83 14.36
C GLN A 160 16.34 18.54 13.65
N GLU A 161 15.74 17.39 13.99
CA GLU A 161 15.99 16.08 13.36
C GLU A 161 15.52 16.07 11.89
N ILE A 162 14.33 16.62 11.62
CA ILE A 162 13.75 16.77 10.29
C ILE A 162 14.58 17.74 9.45
N VAL A 163 14.93 18.91 10.00
CA VAL A 163 15.73 19.94 9.30
C VAL A 163 17.11 19.39 8.91
N ARG A 164 17.80 18.67 9.82
CA ARG A 164 19.12 18.07 9.52
C ARG A 164 19.02 17.00 8.45
N LEU A 165 18.02 16.11 8.54
CA LEU A 165 17.81 15.08 7.54
C LEU A 165 17.48 15.70 6.17
N SER A 166 16.53 16.64 6.13
CA SER A 166 16.13 17.34 4.91
C SER A 166 17.33 18.00 4.22
N ARG A 167 18.12 18.80 4.94
CA ARG A 167 19.34 19.43 4.41
C ARG A 167 20.36 18.43 3.88
N ARG A 168 20.58 17.32 4.60
CA ARG A 168 21.53 16.28 4.17
C ARG A 168 21.05 15.56 2.90
N LEU A 169 19.75 15.31 2.77
CA LEU A 169 19.20 14.65 1.58
C LEU A 169 19.26 15.56 0.34
N THR A 170 19.18 16.88 0.53
CA THR A 170 19.12 17.86 -0.56
C THR A 170 20.45 18.60 -0.81
N GLU A 171 21.54 18.20 -0.15
CA GLU A 171 22.82 18.93 -0.19
C GLU A 171 23.44 19.00 -1.59
N ASP A 172 23.30 17.93 -2.38
CA ASP A 172 23.86 17.77 -3.72
C ASP A 172 22.82 18.06 -4.82
N ALA A 173 21.61 18.54 -4.46
CA ALA A 173 20.54 18.79 -5.43
C ALA A 173 20.74 20.14 -6.14
N HIS A 174 20.73 20.12 -7.47
CA HIS A 174 20.90 21.31 -8.31
C HIS A 174 19.55 21.91 -8.76
N ASN A 175 18.49 21.11 -8.73
CA ASN A 175 17.15 21.50 -9.15
C ASN A 175 16.08 20.90 -8.22
N ALA A 176 14.86 21.42 -8.35
CA ALA A 176 13.71 21.02 -7.54
C ALA A 176 13.38 19.53 -7.68
N GLY A 177 13.52 18.97 -8.89
CA GLY A 177 13.27 17.56 -9.16
C GLY A 177 14.17 16.66 -8.33
N GLU A 178 15.48 16.92 -8.38
CA GLU A 178 16.51 16.20 -7.62
C GLU A 178 16.29 16.24 -6.11
N ALA A 179 15.93 17.40 -5.57
CA ALA A 179 15.68 17.56 -4.13
C ALA A 179 14.45 16.76 -3.65
N VAL A 180 13.35 16.81 -4.41
CA VAL A 180 12.13 16.07 -4.09
C VAL A 180 12.35 14.56 -4.25
N GLU A 181 13.03 14.14 -5.32
CA GLU A 181 13.40 12.75 -5.56
C GLU A 181 14.19 12.19 -4.37
N ALA A 182 15.27 12.87 -3.97
CA ALA A 182 16.14 12.42 -2.87
C ALA A 182 15.35 12.20 -1.57
N ILE A 183 14.39 13.07 -1.26
CA ILE A 183 13.52 12.95 -0.10
C ILE A 183 12.59 11.73 -0.22
N LEU A 184 11.86 11.59 -1.34
CA LEU A 184 10.91 10.50 -1.52
C LEU A 184 11.59 9.14 -1.57
N LEU A 185 12.71 9.02 -2.27
CA LEU A 185 13.52 7.81 -2.33
C LEU A 185 13.97 7.39 -0.93
N TRP A 186 14.41 8.34 -0.10
CA TRP A 186 14.78 8.05 1.28
C TRP A 186 13.60 7.52 2.10
N ILE A 187 12.43 8.17 2.01
CA ILE A 187 11.22 7.75 2.75
C ILE A 187 10.83 6.33 2.35
N VAL A 188 10.73 6.05 1.05
CA VAL A 188 10.39 4.72 0.55
C VAL A 188 11.42 3.70 1.03
N GLY A 189 12.71 4.02 1.01
CA GLY A 189 13.77 3.13 1.52
C GLY A 189 13.71 2.84 3.03
N HIS A 190 13.27 3.80 3.86
CA HIS A 190 13.43 3.74 5.32
C HIS A 190 12.13 3.56 6.12
N VAL A 191 10.96 3.75 5.49
CA VAL A 191 9.66 3.63 6.17
C VAL A 191 8.95 2.35 5.70
N ARG A 192 8.47 1.56 6.65
CA ARG A 192 7.66 0.35 6.42
C ARG A 192 6.19 0.66 6.62
N TYR A 193 5.34 0.14 5.74
CA TYR A 193 3.91 0.30 5.93
C TYR A 193 3.41 -0.58 7.07
N VAL A 194 2.69 0.04 8.01
CA VAL A 194 1.96 -0.67 9.08
C VAL A 194 0.57 -0.06 9.16
N LEU A 195 -0.43 -0.92 9.39
CA LEU A 195 -1.82 -0.48 9.33
C LEU A 195 -2.23 0.42 10.51
N ASN A 196 -1.80 0.04 11.73
CA ASN A 196 -2.14 0.75 12.96
C ASN A 196 -0.87 1.19 13.71
N PRO A 197 -0.23 2.29 13.28
CA PRO A 197 0.94 2.83 13.95
C PRO A 197 0.56 3.47 15.29
N PRO A 198 1.47 3.49 16.29
CA PRO A 198 1.18 4.05 17.61
C PRO A 198 1.07 5.58 17.63
N ALA A 199 1.54 6.26 16.58
CA ALA A 199 1.45 7.70 16.39
C ALA A 199 1.46 8.03 14.89
N PHE A 200 0.85 9.16 14.51
CA PHE A 200 0.65 9.56 13.11
C PHE A 200 1.51 10.74 12.64
N ASP A 201 2.26 11.38 13.55
CA ASP A 201 3.05 12.59 13.26
C ASP A 201 4.40 12.29 12.58
N ALA A 202 4.96 13.29 11.90
CA ALA A 202 6.19 13.16 11.11
C ALA A 202 7.40 12.72 11.96
N LEU A 203 7.56 13.29 13.16
CA LEU A 203 8.72 13.02 14.01
C LEU A 203 8.70 11.59 14.57
N SER A 204 7.52 11.13 15.02
CA SER A 204 7.32 9.75 15.44
C SER A 204 7.58 8.77 14.29
N THR A 205 7.11 9.10 13.08
CA THR A 205 7.35 8.29 11.87
C THR A 205 8.84 8.15 11.58
N LEU A 206 9.58 9.27 11.62
CA LEU A 206 11.04 9.28 11.43
C LEU A 206 11.76 8.37 12.44
N LYS A 207 11.35 8.40 13.70
CA LYS A 207 11.98 7.60 14.77
C LYS A 207 11.64 6.11 14.68
N GLN A 208 10.42 5.77 14.27
CA GLN A 208 9.95 4.39 14.24
C GLN A 208 10.31 3.66 12.94
N GLY A 209 10.48 4.40 11.83
CA GLY A 209 10.69 3.79 10.51
C GLY A 209 9.48 2.98 10.03
N SER A 210 8.28 3.33 10.52
CA SER A 210 7.03 2.69 10.13
C SER A 210 5.83 3.60 10.27
N GLY A 211 4.80 3.41 9.44
CA GLY A 211 3.55 4.16 9.52
C GLY A 211 2.55 3.78 8.42
N ASN A 212 1.37 4.40 8.43
CA ASN A 212 0.38 4.27 7.35
C ASN A 212 0.42 5.48 6.40
N CYS A 213 -0.56 5.63 5.50
CA CYS A 213 -0.58 6.71 4.52
C CYS A 213 -0.50 8.13 5.10
N GLN A 214 -1.03 8.34 6.32
CA GLN A 214 -0.92 9.62 7.02
C GLN A 214 0.52 9.88 7.46
N ASN A 215 1.19 8.88 8.05
CA ASN A 215 2.59 8.99 8.47
C ASN A 215 3.52 9.29 7.29
N PHE A 216 3.35 8.59 6.17
CA PHE A 216 4.13 8.84 4.96
C PHE A 216 3.91 10.26 4.45
N SER A 217 2.65 10.70 4.39
CA SER A 217 2.28 12.05 3.94
C SER A 217 2.82 13.15 4.86
N HIS A 218 2.71 12.98 6.18
CA HIS A 218 3.22 13.93 7.16
C HIS A 218 4.74 14.01 7.15
N LEU A 219 5.45 12.87 7.09
CA LEU A 219 6.90 12.85 7.04
C LEU A 219 7.43 13.48 5.74
N ALA A 220 6.80 13.16 4.60
CA ALA A 220 7.13 13.77 3.33
C ALA A 220 6.92 15.28 3.37
N ALA A 221 5.75 15.74 3.84
CA ALA A 221 5.47 17.16 4.00
C ALA A 221 6.47 17.84 4.94
N ALA A 222 6.86 17.22 6.05
CA ALA A 222 7.80 17.81 7.00
C ALA A 222 9.20 18.00 6.39
N LEU A 223 9.71 16.98 5.67
CA LEU A 223 11.01 17.03 5.00
C LEU A 223 11.01 18.03 3.84
N LEU A 224 9.95 18.05 3.04
CA LEU A 224 9.79 18.96 1.90
C LEU A 224 9.66 20.42 2.36
N ARG A 225 8.82 20.70 3.36
CA ARG A 225 8.69 22.04 3.95
C ARG A 225 9.99 22.53 4.56
N ALA A 226 10.76 21.65 5.21
CA ALA A 226 12.09 21.99 5.74
C ALA A 226 13.11 22.34 4.65
N SER A 227 12.89 21.90 3.40
CA SER A 227 13.67 22.27 2.21
C SER A 227 13.03 23.43 1.41
N GLY A 228 11.97 24.07 1.92
CA GLY A 228 11.34 25.22 1.27
C GLY A 228 10.29 24.89 0.20
N PHE A 229 9.82 23.64 0.11
CA PHE A 229 8.75 23.24 -0.81
C PHE A 229 7.38 23.36 -0.12
N PRO A 230 6.47 24.26 -0.56
CA PRO A 230 5.11 24.28 -0.04
C PRO A 230 4.43 22.95 -0.33
N THR A 231 3.99 22.27 0.71
CA THR A 231 3.43 20.93 0.61
C THR A 231 2.13 20.86 1.37
N ARG A 232 1.04 20.47 0.72
CA ARG A 232 -0.27 20.29 1.36
C ARG A 232 -0.65 18.82 1.44
N ILE A 233 -1.41 18.46 2.46
CA ILE A 233 -1.98 17.12 2.60
C ILE A 233 -3.30 17.07 1.85
N VAL A 234 -3.53 15.97 1.16
CA VAL A 234 -4.76 15.66 0.46
C VAL A 234 -5.38 14.41 1.08
N ASN A 235 -6.66 14.50 1.42
CA ASN A 235 -7.45 13.32 1.78
C ASN A 235 -8.45 13.03 0.67
N GLY A 236 -8.59 11.75 0.36
CA GLY A 236 -9.49 11.30 -0.66
C GLY A 236 -9.66 9.80 -0.65
N ILE A 237 -9.98 9.24 -1.81
CA ILE A 237 -10.31 7.83 -1.99
C ILE A 237 -9.43 7.24 -3.09
N THR A 238 -8.98 6.01 -2.92
CA THR A 238 -8.35 5.20 -3.96
C THR A 238 -9.32 4.14 -4.48
N ALA A 239 -9.25 3.85 -5.78
CA ALA A 239 -9.99 2.78 -6.43
C ALA A 239 -9.15 1.48 -6.51
N ASP A 240 -9.79 0.34 -6.34
CA ASP A 240 -9.20 -1.02 -6.39
C ASP A 240 -9.08 -1.60 -7.81
N LEU A 241 -8.94 -0.73 -8.82
CA LEU A 241 -8.86 -1.16 -10.21
C LEU A 241 -7.39 -1.36 -10.64
N PRO A 242 -6.94 -2.61 -10.89
CA PRO A 242 -5.57 -2.85 -11.34
C PRO A 242 -5.29 -2.23 -12.71
N TYR A 243 -4.04 -1.91 -12.98
CA TYR A 243 -3.55 -1.57 -14.31
C TYR A 243 -2.17 -2.19 -14.57
N GLN A 244 -1.85 -2.36 -15.86
CA GLN A 244 -0.60 -2.96 -16.30
C GLN A 244 0.29 -1.91 -16.96
N VAL A 245 1.59 -2.10 -16.80
CA VAL A 245 2.63 -1.34 -17.48
C VAL A 245 3.59 -2.32 -18.12
N ALA A 246 3.85 -2.15 -19.41
CA ALA A 246 4.81 -2.95 -20.14
C ALA A 246 6.16 -2.22 -20.28
N THR A 247 7.22 -3.01 -20.26
CA THR A 247 8.58 -2.64 -20.69
C THR A 247 9.00 -3.58 -21.81
N ASP A 248 10.15 -3.34 -22.43
CA ASP A 248 10.69 -4.20 -23.50
C ASP A 248 10.92 -5.65 -23.04
N SER A 249 11.20 -5.87 -21.75
CA SER A 249 11.58 -7.18 -21.21
C SER A 249 10.63 -7.75 -20.15
N SER A 250 9.67 -6.98 -19.64
CA SER A 250 8.82 -7.38 -18.52
C SER A 250 7.49 -6.63 -18.45
N SER A 251 6.53 -7.16 -17.69
CA SER A 251 5.23 -6.52 -17.43
C SER A 251 4.94 -6.46 -15.93
N PHE A 252 4.51 -5.28 -15.48
CA PHE A 252 4.21 -4.96 -14.11
C PHE A 252 2.72 -4.69 -13.93
N GLN A 253 2.17 -5.14 -12.81
CA GLN A 253 0.80 -4.88 -12.38
C GLN A 253 0.81 -3.99 -11.13
N PHE A 254 0.00 -2.94 -11.17
CA PHE A 254 -0.20 -2.00 -10.07
C PHE A 254 -1.66 -1.99 -9.68
N GLN A 255 -1.91 -1.95 -8.37
CA GLN A 255 -3.24 -1.95 -7.79
C GLN A 255 -3.16 -1.36 -6.39
N MET A 256 -4.18 -0.61 -6.01
CA MET A 256 -4.35 -0.14 -4.64
C MET A 256 -5.56 -0.83 -4.02
N ALA A 257 -5.67 -0.79 -2.70
CA ALA A 257 -6.93 -1.11 -2.09
C ALA A 257 -7.92 0.06 -2.24
N ARG A 258 -9.20 -0.29 -2.22
CA ARG A 258 -10.29 0.69 -2.23
C ARG A 258 -10.50 1.21 -0.83
N GLY A 259 -10.39 2.52 -0.66
CA GLY A 259 -10.68 3.15 0.61
C GLY A 259 -10.10 4.53 0.73
N ARG A 260 -10.09 5.02 1.97
CA ARG A 260 -9.57 6.35 2.27
C ARG A 260 -8.06 6.36 2.20
N HIS A 261 -7.53 7.39 1.57
CA HIS A 261 -6.11 7.53 1.42
C HIS A 261 -5.68 8.98 1.68
N SER A 262 -4.46 9.12 2.16
CA SER A 262 -3.83 10.42 2.38
C SER A 262 -2.54 10.46 1.57
N TRP A 263 -2.36 11.53 0.82
CA TRP A 263 -1.18 11.78 0.00
C TRP A 263 -0.82 13.26 0.02
N ILE A 264 0.19 13.67 -0.74
CA ILE A 264 0.67 15.06 -0.76
C ILE A 264 0.52 15.70 -2.14
N GLU A 265 0.39 17.02 -2.13
CA GLU A 265 0.60 17.86 -3.30
C GLU A 265 1.70 18.87 -2.97
N ILE A 266 2.70 19.00 -3.84
CA ILE A 266 3.75 20.01 -3.70
C ILE A 266 3.50 21.16 -4.68
N TYR A 267 3.82 22.38 -4.29
CA TYR A 267 3.80 23.51 -5.20
C TYR A 267 5.17 23.72 -5.82
N LEU A 268 5.24 23.77 -7.15
CA LEU A 268 6.44 24.15 -7.89
C LEU A 268 6.17 25.38 -8.76
N PRO A 269 7.02 26.43 -8.70
CA PRO A 269 6.91 27.58 -9.59
C PRO A 269 6.83 27.15 -11.06
N GLY A 270 5.89 27.75 -11.81
CA GLY A 270 5.63 27.41 -13.21
C GLY A 270 4.82 26.13 -13.45
N SER A 271 4.77 25.19 -12.49
CA SER A 271 4.02 23.93 -12.63
C SER A 271 2.78 23.84 -11.73
N GLY A 272 2.67 24.70 -10.72
CA GLY A 272 1.55 24.70 -9.77
C GLY A 272 1.61 23.53 -8.78
N TRP A 273 0.45 23.09 -8.31
CA TRP A 273 0.32 21.96 -7.39
C TRP A 273 0.45 20.63 -8.14
N ILE A 274 1.42 19.81 -7.78
CA ILE A 274 1.67 18.48 -8.37
C ILE A 274 1.37 17.40 -7.32
N PRO A 275 0.42 16.49 -7.56
CA PRO A 275 0.12 15.40 -6.63
C PRO A 275 1.18 14.30 -6.69
N MET A 276 1.44 13.66 -5.56
CA MET A 276 2.31 12.48 -5.45
C MET A 276 1.95 11.65 -4.20
N ASP A 277 2.21 10.36 -4.26
CA ASP A 277 2.07 9.47 -3.11
C ASP A 277 3.47 9.06 -2.64
N ALA A 278 3.86 9.53 -1.45
CA ALA A 278 5.15 9.24 -0.84
C ALA A 278 5.39 7.74 -0.56
N GLN A 279 4.39 6.89 -0.75
CA GLN A 279 4.49 5.44 -0.69
C GLN A 279 4.74 4.78 -2.05
N GLN A 280 4.29 5.39 -3.16
CA GLN A 280 4.13 4.68 -4.43
C GLN A 280 4.57 5.46 -5.68
N SER A 281 4.33 6.78 -5.74
CA SER A 281 4.50 7.55 -6.96
C SER A 281 5.06 8.95 -6.75
N GLU A 282 6.03 9.30 -7.59
CA GLU A 282 6.74 10.58 -7.61
C GLU A 282 6.23 11.46 -8.77
N PHE A 283 5.86 12.71 -8.45
CA PHE A 283 5.33 13.73 -9.37
C PHE A 283 4.02 13.40 -10.10
N PHE A 284 3.32 12.33 -9.71
CA PHE A 284 1.96 12.09 -10.12
C PHE A 284 1.23 11.22 -9.12
N VAL A 285 -0.10 11.17 -9.23
CA VAL A 285 -0.92 10.07 -8.74
C VAL A 285 -1.65 9.45 -9.92
N SER A 286 -1.90 8.15 -9.88
CA SER A 286 -2.62 7.47 -10.97
C SER A 286 -4.07 7.95 -11.09
N SER A 287 -4.75 7.61 -12.19
CA SER A 287 -6.18 7.93 -12.34
C SER A 287 -7.07 7.26 -11.28
N ARG A 288 -6.54 6.34 -10.47
CA ARG A 288 -7.27 5.66 -9.39
C ARG A 288 -7.49 6.53 -8.15
N TYR A 289 -6.92 7.73 -8.08
CA TYR A 289 -7.05 8.64 -6.94
C TYR A 289 -8.22 9.58 -7.17
N LEU A 290 -9.07 9.75 -6.16
CA LEU A 290 -10.18 10.71 -6.14
C LEU A 290 -9.96 11.72 -5.01
N ARG A 291 -9.68 12.96 -5.38
CA ARG A 291 -9.38 14.06 -4.47
C ARG A 291 -10.65 14.61 -3.81
N LEU A 292 -10.68 14.67 -2.47
CA LEU A 292 -11.82 15.22 -1.71
C LEU A 292 -11.48 16.53 -0.99
N GLU A 293 -10.49 16.50 -0.09
CA GLU A 293 -10.22 17.58 0.87
C GLU A 293 -8.72 17.90 0.94
N VAL A 294 -8.35 19.17 1.13
CA VAL A 294 -6.94 19.58 1.31
C VAL A 294 -6.70 20.48 2.50
N GLY A 295 -5.52 20.38 3.09
CA GLY A 295 -5.16 21.17 4.26
C GLY A 295 -3.67 21.11 4.56
N VAL A 296 -3.26 21.77 5.64
CA VAL A 296 -1.86 21.76 6.09
C VAL A 296 -1.47 20.43 6.73
N ASP A 297 -2.42 19.64 7.21
CA ASP A 297 -2.22 18.28 7.74
C ASP A 297 -3.54 17.50 7.81
N ASN A 298 -3.48 16.26 8.31
CA ASN A 298 -4.68 15.46 8.62
C ASN A 298 -5.53 16.00 9.78
N GLY A 299 -5.05 16.98 10.54
CA GLY A 299 -5.81 17.68 11.57
C GLY A 299 -6.75 18.75 11.01
N GLU A 300 -6.40 19.35 9.86
CA GLU A 300 -7.26 20.30 9.12
C GLU A 300 -8.21 19.60 8.14
N THR A 301 -7.84 18.43 7.61
CA THR A 301 -8.61 17.67 6.60
C THR A 301 -9.53 16.62 7.21
N ILE A 302 -10.34 17.04 8.18
CA ILE A 302 -11.22 16.16 8.96
C ILE A 302 -12.68 16.25 8.55
N ASN A 303 -13.05 17.19 7.67
CA ASN A 303 -14.45 17.56 7.47
C ASN A 303 -15.20 16.53 6.64
N ASP A 304 -14.54 15.80 5.75
CA ASP A 304 -15.23 14.73 5.06
C ASP A 304 -15.56 13.63 6.08
N GLY A 305 -16.83 13.52 6.46
CA GLY A 305 -17.37 12.60 7.46
C GLY A 305 -16.76 12.76 8.84
N LEU A 306 -16.87 13.96 9.40
CA LEU A 306 -16.75 14.20 10.83
C LEU A 306 -18.09 14.00 11.50
N VAL A 307 -18.14 13.27 12.61
CA VAL A 307 -19.37 13.15 13.43
C VAL A 307 -19.12 13.78 14.78
N ARG A 308 -20.00 14.68 15.17
CA ARG A 308 -20.05 15.28 16.50
C ARG A 308 -21.42 15.06 17.09
N TRP A 309 -21.50 14.91 18.40
CA TRP A 309 -22.79 14.82 19.07
C TRP A 309 -22.80 15.56 20.39
N ARG A 310 -24.01 15.90 20.85
CA ARG A 310 -24.25 16.31 22.23
C ARG A 310 -25.20 15.32 22.85
N GLN A 311 -25.00 15.04 24.12
CA GLN A 311 -25.82 14.12 24.90
C GLN A 311 -26.18 14.72 26.26
N SER A 312 -27.25 14.23 26.88
CA SER A 312 -27.64 14.66 28.21
C SER A 312 -26.60 14.24 29.26
N ARG A 313 -26.52 14.95 30.39
CA ARG A 313 -25.62 14.59 31.50
C ARG A 313 -25.94 13.23 32.13
N GLN A 314 -27.17 12.75 31.96
CA GLN A 314 -27.67 11.50 32.49
C GLN A 314 -27.60 10.35 31.46
N ALA A 315 -27.23 10.64 30.22
CA ALA A 315 -27.04 9.63 29.18
C ALA A 315 -25.87 8.71 29.56
N SER A 316 -25.97 7.44 29.17
CA SER A 316 -24.88 6.46 29.28
C SER A 316 -23.62 6.98 28.56
N ARG A 317 -22.44 6.38 28.84
CA ARG A 317 -21.19 6.69 28.11
C ARG A 317 -21.18 6.17 26.67
N GLU A 318 -22.36 5.90 26.11
CA GLU A 318 -22.56 5.42 24.74
C GLU A 318 -22.11 6.46 23.71
N ARG A 319 -21.83 5.97 22.51
CA ARG A 319 -21.32 6.74 21.39
C ARG A 319 -22.04 6.23 20.14
N PRO A 320 -22.24 7.09 19.12
CA PRO A 320 -22.84 6.63 17.89
C PRO A 320 -21.93 5.58 17.24
N ALA A 321 -22.49 4.43 16.88
CA ALA A 321 -21.81 3.49 16.00
C ALA A 321 -21.92 4.03 14.56
N VAL A 322 -20.81 3.97 13.82
CA VAL A 322 -20.78 4.41 12.42
C VAL A 322 -20.31 3.27 11.54
N GLU A 323 -21.00 3.03 10.43
CA GLU A 323 -20.55 2.15 9.35
C GLU A 323 -20.44 2.99 8.08
N GLU A 324 -19.34 2.83 7.33
CA GLU A 324 -19.13 3.49 6.04
C GLU A 324 -18.88 2.46 4.95
N VAL A 325 -19.72 2.49 3.92
CA VAL A 325 -19.57 1.65 2.73
C VAL A 325 -19.17 2.54 1.56
N LEU A 326 -18.03 2.22 0.96
CA LEU A 326 -17.48 2.91 -0.21
C LEU A 326 -17.60 2.03 -1.44
N GLU A 327 -18.29 2.54 -2.45
CA GLU A 327 -18.46 1.88 -3.74
C GLU A 327 -17.85 2.75 -4.84
N VAL A 328 -17.01 2.12 -5.64
CA VAL A 328 -16.39 2.72 -6.81
C VAL A 328 -16.70 1.83 -8.00
N ASP A 329 -17.53 2.33 -8.90
CA ASP A 329 -17.93 1.62 -10.10
C ASP A 329 -17.24 2.25 -11.33
N PRO A 330 -16.25 1.57 -11.94
CA PRO A 330 -15.57 2.06 -13.13
C PRO A 330 -16.50 1.93 -14.35
N ARG A 331 -16.84 3.06 -14.96
CA ARG A 331 -17.67 3.14 -16.17
C ARG A 331 -16.83 3.06 -17.45
N GLU A 332 -15.65 3.67 -17.41
CA GLU A 332 -14.68 3.66 -18.50
C GLU A 332 -13.28 3.62 -17.89
N ASP A 333 -12.37 2.85 -18.48
CA ASP A 333 -10.97 2.83 -18.09
C ASP A 333 -10.07 2.59 -19.31
N GLN A 334 -9.13 3.49 -19.55
CA GLN A 334 -8.15 3.43 -20.63
C GLN A 334 -6.78 3.75 -20.07
N VAL A 335 -5.85 2.79 -20.16
CA VAL A 335 -4.49 2.93 -19.67
C VAL A 335 -3.53 2.64 -20.81
N HIS A 336 -2.79 3.67 -21.22
CA HIS A 336 -1.77 3.59 -22.26
C HIS A 336 -0.45 4.09 -21.66
N LEU A 337 0.29 3.17 -21.03
CA LEU A 337 1.55 3.46 -20.38
C LEU A 337 2.68 2.59 -20.93
N SER A 338 3.84 3.20 -21.13
CA SER A 338 5.13 2.52 -21.28
C SER A 338 6.03 2.86 -20.09
N ALA A 339 6.99 2.00 -19.81
CA ALA A 339 7.95 2.20 -18.74
C ALA A 339 9.40 2.13 -19.21
N VAL A 340 10.23 2.98 -18.62
CA VAL A 340 11.69 2.88 -18.66
C VAL A 340 12.18 2.51 -17.25
N LEU A 341 13.08 1.54 -17.18
CA LEU A 341 13.65 1.06 -15.93
C LEU A 341 14.96 1.79 -15.65
N GLN A 342 15.07 2.41 -14.48
CA GLN A 342 16.31 3.01 -13.98
C GLN A 342 16.73 2.32 -12.69
N ALA A 343 18.01 1.95 -12.56
CA ALA A 343 18.50 1.28 -11.36
C ALA A 343 18.45 2.20 -10.12
N LEU A 344 18.00 1.67 -8.99
CA LEU A 344 18.01 2.30 -7.69
C LEU A 344 18.96 1.57 -6.72
N PRO A 345 19.52 2.27 -5.72
CA PRO A 345 20.46 1.68 -4.77
C PRO A 345 19.80 0.93 -3.59
N PHE A 346 18.47 0.86 -3.50
CA PHE A 346 17.74 0.21 -2.40
C PHE A 346 16.55 -0.62 -2.92
N PRO A 347 16.15 -1.73 -2.26
CA PRO A 347 15.28 -2.79 -2.79
C PRO A 347 13.79 -2.43 -2.95
N LYS A 348 13.41 -1.17 -3.10
CA LYS A 348 12.02 -0.76 -3.28
C LYS A 348 11.82 -0.06 -4.61
N ILE A 349 10.62 -0.24 -5.17
CA ILE A 349 10.25 0.25 -6.48
C ILE A 349 9.35 1.46 -6.30
N LEU A 350 9.68 2.54 -7.00
CA LEU A 350 8.90 3.78 -7.03
C LEU A 350 8.49 4.06 -8.48
N LEU A 351 7.22 4.40 -8.68
CA LEU A 351 6.75 4.91 -9.96
C LEU A 351 7.09 6.38 -10.06
N ALA A 352 7.51 6.85 -11.23
CA ALA A 352 7.78 8.26 -11.43
C ALA A 352 7.22 8.77 -12.75
N ALA A 353 6.75 10.02 -12.73
CA ALA A 353 6.60 10.78 -13.96
C ALA A 353 7.99 11.09 -14.56
N PRO A 354 8.10 11.26 -15.88
CA PRO A 354 9.35 11.65 -16.51
C PRO A 354 9.69 13.09 -16.12
N VAL A 355 10.96 13.35 -15.83
CA VAL A 355 11.48 14.70 -15.56
C VAL A 355 12.62 14.96 -16.53
N GLY A 356 12.61 16.13 -17.16
CA GLY A 356 13.52 16.42 -18.28
C GLY A 356 14.98 16.65 -17.85
N GLY A 357 15.75 15.60 -17.57
CA GLY A 357 17.18 15.70 -17.22
C GLY A 357 17.71 14.43 -16.54
N PRO A 358 19.04 14.26 -16.40
CA PRO A 358 19.61 13.18 -15.61
C PRO A 358 19.24 13.38 -14.14
N LEU A 359 18.47 12.45 -13.60
CA LEU A 359 18.15 12.40 -12.17
C LEU A 359 19.39 12.00 -11.37
N LEU A 360 19.47 12.46 -10.11
CA LEU A 360 20.59 12.12 -9.23
C LEU A 360 20.76 10.60 -9.19
N ALA A 361 22.01 10.14 -9.34
CA ALA A 361 22.38 8.83 -8.86
C ALA A 361 22.23 8.89 -7.34
N ALA A 362 21.07 8.49 -6.82
CA ALA A 362 20.79 8.52 -5.39
C ALA A 362 21.98 7.89 -4.66
N ARG A 363 22.60 8.64 -3.73
CA ARG A 363 23.41 7.99 -2.70
C ARG A 363 22.42 7.22 -1.85
N GLY A 364 22.28 5.93 -2.15
CA GLY A 364 21.61 5.03 -1.25
C GLY A 364 22.28 5.09 0.13
N PRO A 365 21.60 4.67 1.21
CA PRO A 365 22.33 4.28 2.40
C PRO A 365 23.49 3.38 1.98
N GLN A 366 24.67 3.53 2.62
CA GLN A 366 25.75 2.58 2.38
C GLN A 366 25.14 1.18 2.45
N PRO A 367 25.35 0.32 1.43
CA PRO A 367 24.87 -1.03 1.50
C PRO A 367 25.34 -1.57 2.84
N SER A 368 24.43 -2.17 3.61
CA SER A 368 24.87 -3.11 4.64
C SER A 368 25.96 -3.98 3.98
N PRO A 369 27.13 -4.14 4.61
CA PRO A 369 28.23 -4.89 3.99
C PRO A 369 27.65 -6.17 3.42
N PRO A 370 28.01 -6.53 2.17
CA PRO A 370 27.47 -7.72 1.55
C PRO A 370 27.58 -8.84 2.57
N THR A 371 26.46 -9.46 2.93
CA THR A 371 26.51 -10.75 3.59
C THR A 371 27.48 -11.56 2.76
N ALA A 372 28.58 -11.99 3.39
CA ALA A 372 29.67 -12.66 2.70
C ALA A 372 29.07 -13.71 1.75
N GLU A 373 29.61 -13.78 0.52
CA GLU A 373 29.32 -14.92 -0.35
C GLU A 373 29.41 -16.17 0.51
N PRO A 374 28.35 -17.01 0.57
CA PRO A 374 28.49 -18.28 1.24
C PRO A 374 29.70 -18.93 0.60
N ALA A 375 30.71 -19.23 1.43
CA ALA A 375 31.81 -20.08 1.01
C ALA A 375 31.19 -21.27 0.30
N ALA A 376 31.75 -21.70 -0.83
CA ALA A 376 31.27 -22.88 -1.54
C ALA A 376 31.09 -24.02 -0.52
N GLU A 377 29.84 -24.24 -0.09
CA GLU A 377 29.55 -25.18 0.98
C GLU A 377 29.71 -26.56 0.38
N ASP A 378 30.42 -27.42 1.12
CA ASP A 378 30.33 -28.86 0.97
C ASP A 378 28.86 -29.25 0.75
N ALA A 379 28.61 -30.20 -0.15
CA ALA A 379 27.27 -30.61 -0.55
C ALA A 379 26.31 -30.68 0.66
N PHE A 380 25.26 -29.86 0.61
CA PHE A 380 24.17 -29.79 1.59
C PHE A 380 23.68 -31.20 1.93
N ASP A 381 24.12 -31.74 3.07
CA ASP A 381 23.60 -32.99 3.63
C ASP A 381 22.67 -32.67 4.81
N PRO A 382 21.35 -32.55 4.57
CA PRO A 382 20.38 -32.26 5.62
C PRO A 382 20.30 -33.34 6.70
N ALA A 383 20.83 -34.55 6.45
CA ALA A 383 20.86 -35.62 7.46
C ALA A 383 21.88 -35.37 8.58
N SER A 384 22.84 -34.47 8.37
CA SER A 384 23.90 -34.15 9.34
C SER A 384 23.53 -33.05 10.35
N LEU A 385 22.40 -32.37 10.16
CA LEU A 385 21.99 -31.18 10.91
C LEU A 385 20.94 -31.48 11.99
N HIS A 386 21.11 -30.89 13.18
CA HIS A 386 20.17 -31.03 14.29
C HIS A 386 19.32 -29.76 14.43
N PHE A 387 18.02 -29.85 14.12
CA PHE A 387 17.11 -28.70 14.10
C PHE A 387 16.38 -28.52 15.44
N SER A 388 16.71 -27.46 16.18
CA SER A 388 16.12 -27.21 17.51
C SER A 388 15.63 -25.78 17.72
N ARG A 389 16.22 -24.78 17.04
CA ARG A 389 15.96 -23.36 17.29
C ARG A 389 14.68 -22.90 16.58
N PRO A 390 13.59 -22.59 17.28
CA PRO A 390 12.34 -22.14 16.64
C PRO A 390 12.54 -20.84 15.89
N MET A 391 11.84 -20.69 14.76
CA MET A 391 11.89 -19.48 13.97
C MET A 391 10.54 -19.15 13.34
N VAL A 392 10.31 -17.87 13.10
CA VAL A 392 9.19 -17.34 12.33
C VAL A 392 9.72 -16.23 11.42
N LEU A 393 9.48 -16.34 10.12
CA LEU A 393 9.80 -15.30 9.13
C LEU A 393 8.53 -14.88 8.37
N GLY A 394 8.55 -13.70 7.77
CA GLY A 394 7.49 -13.21 6.88
C GLY A 394 6.88 -11.89 7.33
N ASN A 395 5.83 -11.47 6.62
CA ASN A 395 5.10 -10.24 6.90
C ASN A 395 4.00 -10.58 7.90
N LEU A 396 4.26 -10.34 9.19
CA LEU A 396 3.44 -10.86 10.29
C LEU A 396 2.31 -9.93 10.71
N GLN A 397 2.27 -8.70 10.18
CA GLN A 397 1.34 -7.68 10.64
C GLN A 397 0.11 -7.57 9.76
N PHE A 398 -1.05 -7.81 10.35
CA PHE A 398 -2.39 -7.54 9.82
C PHE A 398 -3.38 -7.47 11.01
N PRO A 399 -4.56 -6.85 10.84
CA PRO A 399 -5.48 -6.68 11.94
C PRO A 399 -6.38 -7.92 12.11
N GLU A 400 -5.89 -8.91 12.85
CA GLU A 400 -6.62 -10.17 13.08
C GLU A 400 -7.97 -9.93 13.77
N GLY A 401 -9.05 -10.51 13.22
CA GLY A 401 -10.41 -10.37 13.72
C GLY A 401 -11.02 -8.96 13.58
N LEU A 402 -10.38 -8.07 12.80
CA LEU A 402 -10.90 -6.74 12.54
C LEU A 402 -11.95 -6.78 11.42
N ASP A 403 -13.11 -6.19 11.71
CA ASP A 403 -14.17 -5.98 10.73
C ASP A 403 -14.06 -4.58 10.11
N PHE A 404 -13.57 -4.51 8.88
CA PHE A 404 -13.37 -3.26 8.17
C PHE A 404 -14.66 -2.49 7.86
N SER A 405 -15.84 -3.13 7.96
CA SER A 405 -17.13 -2.46 7.78
C SER A 405 -17.56 -1.65 9.01
N SER A 406 -17.26 -2.14 10.21
CA SER A 406 -17.76 -1.58 11.48
C SER A 406 -16.74 -0.78 12.29
N VAL A 407 -15.45 -0.83 11.92
CA VAL A 407 -14.37 -0.11 12.62
C VAL A 407 -14.42 1.41 12.36
N ALA A 408 -15.44 1.90 11.66
CA ALA A 408 -15.53 3.27 11.21
C ALA A 408 -15.47 4.27 12.38
N ARG A 409 -14.34 4.98 12.40
CA ARG A 409 -14.03 6.21 13.14
C ARG A 409 -13.37 6.05 14.50
N GLU A 410 -12.23 6.73 14.65
CA GLU A 410 -11.51 6.84 15.92
C GLU A 410 -12.08 8.00 16.76
N PRO A 411 -12.13 7.85 18.09
CA PRO A 411 -12.36 8.99 18.97
C PRO A 411 -11.27 10.02 18.72
N ALA A 412 -11.66 11.27 18.48
CA ALA A 412 -10.67 12.33 18.38
C ALA A 412 -9.86 12.42 19.69
N ALA A 413 -8.53 12.39 19.59
CA ALA A 413 -7.66 12.48 20.75
C ALA A 413 -7.96 13.76 21.54
N GLY A 414 -8.33 13.63 22.82
CA GLY A 414 -8.62 14.76 23.70
C GLY A 414 -9.97 15.47 23.49
N VAL A 415 -10.77 15.09 22.49
CA VAL A 415 -12.08 15.72 22.22
C VAL A 415 -13.21 14.76 22.57
N ARG A 416 -14.04 15.15 23.54
CA ARG A 416 -15.27 14.40 23.87
C ARG A 416 -16.31 14.59 22.77
N ASN A 417 -17.04 13.52 22.46
CA ASN A 417 -18.17 13.51 21.53
C ASN A 417 -17.82 13.90 20.08
N GLU A 418 -16.66 13.47 19.62
CA GLU A 418 -16.21 13.62 18.24
C GLU A 418 -15.64 12.28 17.72
N LEU A 419 -16.08 11.88 16.54
CA LEU A 419 -15.60 10.71 15.79
C LEU A 419 -15.03 11.19 14.45
N ARG A 420 -13.73 10.96 14.25
CA ARG A 420 -13.00 11.26 13.02
C ARG A 420 -12.83 10.00 12.21
N LYS A 421 -12.77 10.13 10.89
CA LYS A 421 -12.48 8.99 10.02
C LYS A 421 -11.13 8.38 10.35
N ASN A 422 -11.06 7.06 10.28
CA ASN A 422 -9.79 6.35 10.21
C ASN A 422 -9.40 6.17 8.73
N PHE A 423 -8.11 5.97 8.51
CA PHE A 423 -7.53 5.65 7.21
C PHE A 423 -7.20 4.16 7.12
N LEU A 424 -7.95 3.34 7.88
CA LEU A 424 -7.85 1.90 7.82
C LEU A 424 -8.54 1.44 6.54
N VAL A 425 -7.74 0.99 5.58
CA VAL A 425 -8.22 0.46 4.31
C VAL A 425 -8.21 -1.06 4.38
N GLU A 426 -9.29 -1.70 3.93
CA GLU A 426 -9.27 -3.15 3.74
C GLU A 426 -8.36 -3.50 2.57
N THR A 427 -7.23 -4.13 2.85
CA THR A 427 -6.22 -4.50 1.86
C THR A 427 -6.24 -5.99 1.59
N ALA A 428 -6.89 -6.41 0.51
CA ALA A 428 -7.03 -7.82 0.19
C ALA A 428 -7.25 -8.11 -1.29
N GLU A 429 -6.77 -9.27 -1.74
CA GLU A 429 -7.07 -9.82 -3.07
C GLU A 429 -8.00 -11.01 -2.99
N TYR A 430 -8.91 -11.10 -3.95
CA TYR A 430 -9.74 -12.28 -4.14
C TYR A 430 -8.92 -13.41 -4.79
N VAL A 431 -8.46 -14.35 -3.97
CA VAL A 431 -7.48 -15.37 -4.36
C VAL A 431 -8.09 -16.66 -4.89
N THR A 432 -9.42 -16.77 -4.86
CA THR A 432 -10.19 -17.85 -5.49
C THR A 432 -10.89 -17.38 -6.77
N GLY A 433 -10.34 -16.32 -7.39
CA GLY A 433 -10.84 -15.67 -8.59
C GLY A 433 -10.17 -16.12 -9.89
N PRO A 434 -10.24 -15.29 -10.94
CA PRO A 434 -9.71 -15.62 -12.27
C PRO A 434 -8.17 -15.57 -12.34
N ASN A 435 -7.50 -15.07 -11.29
CA ASN A 435 -6.05 -14.95 -11.22
C ASN A 435 -5.47 -15.87 -10.14
N GLU A 436 -4.30 -16.42 -10.43
CA GLU A 436 -3.44 -17.08 -9.46
C GLU A 436 -2.40 -16.10 -8.94
N PHE A 437 -2.10 -16.20 -7.65
CA PHE A 437 -1.14 -15.33 -6.97
C PHE A 437 0.00 -16.15 -6.37
N ALA A 438 1.21 -15.60 -6.40
CA ALA A 438 2.37 -16.18 -5.74
C ALA A 438 3.12 -15.15 -4.90
N GLN A 439 3.65 -15.60 -3.76
CA GLN A 439 4.41 -14.79 -2.82
C GLN A 439 5.75 -15.48 -2.54
N ALA A 440 6.85 -14.80 -2.77
CA ALA A 440 8.18 -15.27 -2.46
C ALA A 440 8.53 -15.04 -0.99
N PHE A 441 9.41 -15.90 -0.48
CA PHE A 441 10.15 -15.69 0.76
C PHE A 441 11.58 -16.22 0.59
N GLU A 442 12.49 -15.69 1.40
CA GLU A 442 13.90 -16.07 1.38
C GLU A 442 14.29 -16.75 2.69
N VAL A 443 15.14 -17.76 2.56
CA VAL A 443 15.71 -18.53 3.66
C VAL A 443 17.22 -18.36 3.59
N ASP A 444 17.82 -17.86 4.67
CA ASP A 444 19.24 -17.52 4.76
C ASP A 444 20.12 -18.69 5.21
N ARG A 445 19.52 -19.68 5.87
CA ARG A 445 20.19 -20.87 6.38
C ARG A 445 19.22 -22.07 6.40
N PRO A 446 19.70 -23.32 6.41
CA PRO A 446 18.83 -24.49 6.34
C PRO A 446 17.63 -24.42 7.29
N LEU A 447 16.42 -24.68 6.80
CA LEU A 447 15.18 -24.54 7.56
C LEU A 447 14.38 -25.84 7.52
N LEU A 448 14.20 -26.49 8.67
CA LEU A 448 13.22 -27.55 8.81
C LEU A 448 11.83 -26.91 8.87
N LEU A 449 11.05 -27.07 7.80
CA LEU A 449 9.75 -26.43 7.63
C LEU A 449 8.64 -27.18 8.39
N ASP A 450 7.94 -26.47 9.27
CA ASP A 450 6.77 -27.00 9.97
C ASP A 450 5.47 -26.65 9.24
N SER A 451 5.23 -25.36 9.06
CA SER A 451 3.99 -24.82 8.50
C SER A 451 4.17 -23.43 7.92
N ILE A 452 3.30 -23.09 6.98
CA ILE A 452 3.17 -21.73 6.45
C ILE A 452 1.76 -21.25 6.77
N GLY A 453 1.64 -20.08 7.37
CA GLY A 453 0.38 -19.43 7.68
C GLY A 453 0.11 -18.27 6.72
N LEU A 454 -1.12 -18.16 6.23
CA LEU A 454 -1.60 -17.01 5.46
C LEU A 454 -2.68 -16.26 6.24
N ALA A 455 -2.73 -14.93 6.13
CA ALA A 455 -3.82 -14.13 6.68
C ALA A 455 -4.99 -14.12 5.68
N LEU A 456 -6.01 -14.94 5.94
CA LEU A 456 -7.14 -15.15 5.03
C LEU A 456 -8.47 -14.75 5.69
N ALA A 457 -9.38 -14.21 4.89
CA ALA A 457 -10.79 -14.06 5.23
C ALA A 457 -11.63 -14.95 4.31
N VAL A 458 -12.56 -15.71 4.87
CA VAL A 458 -13.42 -16.64 4.13
C VAL A 458 -14.86 -16.13 4.20
N PHE A 459 -15.39 -15.67 3.08
CA PHE A 459 -16.72 -15.04 3.02
C PHE A 459 -17.83 -16.03 2.70
N GLY A 460 -17.50 -17.14 2.04
CA GLY A 460 -18.52 -18.04 1.52
C GLY A 460 -17.97 -19.25 0.80
N GLY A 461 -18.89 -20.08 0.31
CA GLY A 461 -18.59 -21.28 -0.46
C GLY A 461 -18.06 -22.45 0.36
N GLU A 462 -17.95 -23.60 -0.30
CA GLU A 462 -17.37 -24.80 0.29
C GLU A 462 -16.19 -25.29 -0.56
N GLY A 463 -15.11 -25.69 0.11
CA GLY A 463 -13.93 -26.16 -0.59
C GLY A 463 -12.76 -26.49 0.31
N GLN A 464 -11.62 -26.71 -0.33
CA GLN A 464 -10.35 -26.89 0.35
C GLN A 464 -9.30 -25.99 -0.29
N LEU A 465 -8.40 -25.48 0.55
CA LEU A 465 -7.22 -24.72 0.16
C LEU A 465 -5.96 -25.56 0.43
N TRP A 466 -4.92 -25.38 -0.37
CA TRP A 466 -3.58 -25.90 -0.04
C TRP A 466 -2.50 -24.97 -0.61
N LEU A 467 -1.29 -25.08 -0.10
CA LEU A 467 -0.13 -24.37 -0.64
C LEU A 467 0.73 -25.31 -1.47
N GLU A 468 1.07 -24.86 -2.67
CA GLU A 468 2.22 -25.37 -3.40
C GLU A 468 3.43 -24.51 -3.06
N LEU A 469 4.47 -25.13 -2.51
CA LEU A 469 5.81 -24.56 -2.42
C LEU A 469 6.54 -24.85 -3.73
N ARG A 470 7.10 -23.83 -4.35
CA ARG A 470 7.86 -23.93 -5.61
C ARG A 470 9.27 -23.39 -5.43
N GLU A 471 10.21 -23.98 -6.17
CA GLU A 471 11.56 -23.45 -6.28
C GLU A 471 11.55 -22.12 -7.05
N ASP A 472 12.56 -21.28 -6.82
CA ASP A 472 12.77 -20.11 -7.67
C ASP A 472 13.35 -20.52 -9.02
N HIS A 473 12.79 -19.95 -10.10
CA HIS A 473 13.30 -20.08 -11.45
C HIS A 473 13.43 -18.69 -12.06
N HIS A 474 14.61 -18.08 -11.85
CA HIS A 474 14.93 -16.73 -12.31
C HIS A 474 13.96 -15.66 -11.81
N GLY A 475 13.65 -15.67 -10.50
CA GLY A 475 12.74 -14.72 -9.89
C GLY A 475 11.26 -15.01 -10.18
N GLN A 476 10.91 -16.22 -10.59
CA GLN A 476 9.53 -16.65 -10.82
C GLN A 476 9.25 -18.02 -10.20
N PRO A 477 7.98 -18.35 -9.88
CA PRO A 477 7.61 -19.68 -9.42
C PRO A 477 7.99 -20.77 -10.45
N GLY A 478 8.92 -21.63 -10.05
CA GLY A 478 9.47 -22.73 -10.84
C GLY A 478 8.77 -24.08 -10.59
N PRO A 479 9.52 -25.20 -10.71
CA PRO A 479 9.03 -26.54 -10.40
C PRO A 479 8.49 -26.65 -8.96
N PRO A 480 7.49 -27.52 -8.71
CA PRO A 480 6.97 -27.76 -7.37
C PRO A 480 8.03 -28.44 -6.49
N ALA A 481 8.31 -27.86 -5.32
CA ALA A 481 9.18 -28.41 -4.30
C ALA A 481 8.40 -29.29 -3.30
N ALA A 482 7.24 -28.79 -2.86
CA ALA A 482 6.41 -29.48 -1.87
C ALA A 482 4.96 -29.00 -1.90
N THR A 483 4.05 -29.78 -1.32
CA THR A 483 2.63 -29.41 -1.22
C THR A 483 2.14 -29.57 0.21
N SER A 484 1.41 -28.60 0.76
CA SER A 484 0.86 -28.71 2.11
C SER A 484 -0.26 -29.74 2.19
N ARG A 485 -0.63 -30.14 3.41
CA ARG A 485 -1.93 -30.78 3.61
C ARG A 485 -3.06 -29.81 3.23
N PRO A 486 -4.13 -30.27 2.56
CA PRO A 486 -5.30 -29.43 2.30
C PRO A 486 -6.04 -29.05 3.59
N VAL A 487 -6.47 -27.80 3.65
CA VAL A 487 -7.28 -27.24 4.74
C VAL A 487 -8.70 -27.03 4.21
N ARG A 488 -9.69 -27.60 4.90
CA ARG A 488 -11.10 -27.31 4.60
C ARG A 488 -11.45 -25.96 5.20
N VAL A 489 -11.94 -25.04 4.36
CA VAL A 489 -12.34 -23.70 4.79
C VAL A 489 -13.86 -23.60 4.84
N LYS A 490 -14.34 -22.86 5.84
CA LYS A 490 -15.73 -22.45 6.01
C LYS A 490 -15.74 -21.01 6.48
N PRO A 491 -16.80 -20.23 6.19
CA PRO A 491 -16.94 -18.89 6.74
C PRO A 491 -16.78 -18.92 8.27
N ALA A 492 -15.91 -18.06 8.78
CA ALA A 492 -15.67 -17.94 10.21
C ALA A 492 -16.93 -17.39 10.90
N ARG A 493 -17.14 -17.75 12.17
CA ARG A 493 -18.23 -17.16 12.99
C ARG A 493 -17.94 -15.71 13.36
N ALA A 494 -16.65 -15.34 13.44
CA ALA A 494 -16.20 -13.97 13.64
C ALA A 494 -15.79 -13.36 12.29
N PRO A 495 -16.15 -12.10 12.02
CA PRO A 495 -15.71 -11.39 10.82
C PRO A 495 -14.21 -11.08 10.86
N GLY A 496 -13.63 -10.84 9.68
CA GLY A 496 -12.24 -10.39 9.53
C GLY A 496 -11.27 -11.48 9.09
N TYR A 497 -9.98 -11.12 9.12
CA TYR A 497 -8.88 -11.96 8.68
C TYR A 497 -8.34 -12.78 9.85
N HIS A 498 -7.91 -14.01 9.57
CA HIS A 498 -7.30 -14.91 10.55
C HIS A 498 -6.14 -15.68 9.93
N TRP A 499 -5.24 -16.17 10.79
CA TRP A 499 -4.20 -17.09 10.33
C TRP A 499 -4.79 -18.45 9.94
N VAL A 500 -4.64 -18.81 8.67
CA VAL A 500 -4.88 -20.18 8.18
C VAL A 500 -3.54 -20.87 7.97
N ASN A 501 -3.27 -21.90 8.77
CA ASN A 501 -2.00 -22.63 8.76
C ASN A 501 -2.05 -23.86 7.84
N PHE A 502 -1.06 -23.96 6.96
CA PHE A 502 -0.84 -25.06 6.02
C PHE A 502 0.36 -25.88 6.48
N SER A 503 0.14 -27.15 6.84
CA SER A 503 1.18 -28.00 7.44
C SER A 503 2.01 -28.74 6.39
N PHE A 504 3.33 -28.68 6.57
CA PHE A 504 4.35 -29.43 5.81
C PHE A 504 5.06 -30.51 6.64
N ARG A 505 4.85 -30.55 7.96
CA ARG A 505 5.47 -31.52 8.91
C ARG A 505 5.52 -32.97 8.45
N HIS A 506 4.47 -33.43 7.78
CA HIS A 506 4.36 -34.81 7.29
C HIS A 506 5.44 -35.20 6.27
N GLN A 507 6.15 -34.23 5.68
CA GLN A 507 7.21 -34.46 4.71
C GLN A 507 8.62 -34.33 5.32
N GLY A 508 8.75 -33.83 6.56
CA GLY A 508 10.07 -33.56 7.16
C GLY A 508 10.94 -32.63 6.30
N LEU A 509 10.31 -31.69 5.60
CA LEU A 509 10.95 -30.90 4.53
C LEU A 509 12.01 -29.96 5.10
N VAL A 510 13.25 -30.13 4.66
CA VAL A 510 14.35 -29.18 4.93
C VAL A 510 14.56 -28.33 3.69
N LEU A 511 14.38 -27.03 3.83
CA LEU A 511 14.70 -26.05 2.80
C LEU A 511 16.17 -25.66 2.94
N GLY A 512 16.92 -25.68 1.83
CA GLY A 512 18.25 -25.08 1.78
C GLY A 512 18.16 -23.54 1.80
N PRO A 513 19.29 -22.85 1.99
CA PRO A 513 19.36 -21.41 1.75
C PRO A 513 18.91 -21.09 0.31
N GLY A 514 18.04 -20.11 0.15
CA GLY A 514 17.51 -19.73 -1.16
C GLY A 514 16.15 -19.06 -1.12
N ARG A 515 15.64 -18.77 -2.31
CA ARG A 515 14.32 -18.18 -2.53
C ARG A 515 13.30 -19.26 -2.89
N TYR A 516 12.11 -19.17 -2.31
CA TYR A 516 11.01 -20.09 -2.56
C TYR A 516 9.71 -19.33 -2.77
N TRP A 517 8.77 -19.95 -3.49
CA TRP A 517 7.48 -19.36 -3.84
C TRP A 517 6.31 -20.11 -3.22
N LEU A 518 5.42 -19.36 -2.59
CA LEU A 518 4.12 -19.81 -2.10
C LEU A 518 3.09 -19.59 -3.19
N VAL A 519 2.39 -20.64 -3.61
CA VAL A 519 1.24 -20.50 -4.51
C VAL A 519 0.01 -21.12 -3.87
N LEU A 520 -1.00 -20.29 -3.60
CA LEU A 520 -2.27 -20.75 -3.04
C LEU A 520 -3.09 -21.46 -4.12
N ARG A 521 -3.63 -22.61 -3.74
CA ARG A 521 -4.47 -23.45 -4.57
C ARG A 521 -5.77 -23.73 -3.86
N TYR A 522 -6.80 -24.02 -4.65
CA TYR A 522 -8.11 -24.33 -4.13
C TYR A 522 -8.86 -25.32 -5.02
N ARG A 523 -9.86 -25.97 -4.42
CA ARG A 523 -10.87 -26.77 -5.12
C ARG A 523 -12.24 -26.54 -4.49
N GLY A 524 -13.29 -26.73 -5.28
CA GLY A 524 -14.66 -26.35 -4.90
C GLY A 524 -14.93 -24.89 -5.26
N SER A 525 -15.75 -24.22 -4.46
CA SER A 525 -16.16 -22.83 -4.67
C SER A 525 -15.88 -21.90 -3.48
N PRO A 526 -14.76 -22.03 -2.73
CA PRO A 526 -14.50 -21.15 -1.60
C PRO A 526 -14.32 -19.69 -2.08
N ILE A 527 -14.83 -18.75 -1.29
CA ILE A 527 -14.76 -17.30 -1.54
C ILE A 527 -13.81 -16.73 -0.51
N VAL A 528 -12.57 -16.43 -0.92
CA VAL A 528 -11.45 -16.16 0.01
C VAL A 528 -10.68 -14.93 -0.42
N ASN A 529 -10.40 -14.05 0.54
CA ASN A 529 -9.42 -13.00 0.39
C ASN A 529 -8.10 -13.38 1.08
N TRP A 530 -6.99 -12.95 0.48
CA TRP A 530 -5.67 -12.94 1.11
C TRP A 530 -5.26 -11.51 1.40
N PHE A 531 -5.03 -11.21 2.68
CA PHE A 531 -4.61 -9.89 3.14
C PHE A 531 -3.23 -9.51 2.59
N PHE A 532 -3.06 -8.24 2.23
CA PHE A 532 -1.77 -7.68 1.83
C PHE A 532 -1.47 -6.36 2.54
N ASN A 533 -0.19 -5.98 2.62
CA ASN A 533 0.24 -4.64 3.05
C ASN A 533 0.73 -3.85 1.83
N TYR A 534 0.55 -2.54 1.84
CA TYR A 534 1.10 -1.66 0.80
C TYR A 534 2.63 -1.69 0.78
N GLY A 535 3.20 -1.66 -0.42
CA GLY A 535 4.65 -1.74 -0.63
C GLY A 535 5.23 -3.13 -0.38
N LYS A 536 6.55 -3.20 -0.25
CA LYS A 536 7.34 -4.42 0.02
C LYS A 536 8.03 -4.28 1.37
N SER A 537 7.51 -4.96 2.39
CA SER A 537 7.82 -4.68 3.79
C SER A 537 8.93 -5.56 4.36
N VAL A 538 9.02 -6.81 3.90
CA VAL A 538 9.96 -7.82 4.40
C VAL A 538 10.57 -8.69 3.30
N GLY A 539 9.88 -8.88 2.18
CA GLY A 539 10.35 -9.70 1.06
C GLY A 539 11.05 -8.90 -0.03
N PRO A 540 11.59 -9.59 -1.05
CA PRO A 540 12.25 -8.94 -2.17
C PRO A 540 11.27 -8.03 -2.94
N ALA A 541 11.82 -7.00 -3.59
CA ALA A 541 11.06 -6.01 -4.36
C ALA A 541 10.08 -6.63 -5.37
N ASP A 542 10.46 -7.79 -5.89
CA ASP A 542 9.77 -8.54 -6.91
C ASP A 542 9.07 -9.79 -6.36
N GLY A 543 8.91 -9.88 -5.04
CA GLY A 543 8.42 -11.07 -4.34
C GLY A 543 6.93 -11.36 -4.45
N THR A 544 6.15 -10.62 -5.24
CA THR A 544 4.72 -10.88 -5.42
C THR A 544 4.39 -10.96 -6.90
N ARG A 545 3.65 -12.00 -7.28
CA ARG A 545 3.31 -12.27 -8.68
C ARG A 545 1.83 -12.59 -8.83
N SER A 546 1.30 -12.27 -10.00
CA SER A 546 -0.01 -12.78 -10.45
C SER A 546 0.05 -13.31 -11.86
N ARG A 547 -0.90 -14.17 -12.21
CA ARG A 547 -1.16 -14.56 -13.59
C ARG A 547 -2.63 -14.92 -13.76
N PRO A 548 -3.21 -14.74 -14.96
CA PRO A 548 -4.49 -15.36 -15.27
C PRO A 548 -4.41 -16.87 -15.06
N ALA A 549 -5.46 -17.48 -14.52
CA ALA A 549 -5.51 -18.92 -14.33
C ALA A 549 -5.26 -19.66 -15.66
N GLY A 550 -4.31 -20.60 -15.65
CA GLY A 550 -3.89 -21.33 -16.86
C GLY A 550 -2.83 -20.64 -17.73
N SER A 551 -2.50 -19.37 -17.46
CA SER A 551 -1.35 -18.70 -18.08
C SER A 551 -0.02 -19.30 -17.57
N LYS A 552 0.99 -19.31 -18.43
CA LYS A 552 2.38 -19.64 -18.02
C LYS A 552 3.17 -18.42 -17.55
N THR A 553 2.75 -17.23 -17.97
CA THR A 553 3.49 -15.99 -17.74
C THR A 553 3.06 -15.33 -16.44
N TRP A 554 4.00 -15.18 -15.51
CA TRP A 554 3.83 -14.42 -14.28
C TRP A 554 4.09 -12.92 -14.52
N ARG A 555 3.25 -12.09 -13.92
CA ARG A 555 3.39 -10.64 -13.87
C ARG A 555 3.89 -10.22 -12.50
N ASN A 556 4.72 -9.19 -12.46
CA ASN A 556 5.20 -8.64 -11.19
C ASN A 556 4.14 -7.73 -10.57
N ILE A 557 3.73 -7.99 -9.33
CA ILE A 557 2.91 -7.06 -8.54
C ILE A 557 3.83 -6.21 -7.67
N LEU A 558 3.77 -4.90 -7.86
CA LEU A 558 4.68 -3.98 -7.18
C LEU A 558 4.07 -3.22 -6.02
N ALA A 559 2.77 -2.99 -6.07
CA ALA A 559 2.09 -2.07 -5.16
C ALA A 559 1.88 -2.63 -3.74
N PHE A 560 1.96 -3.96 -3.56
CA PHE A 560 1.69 -4.61 -2.29
C PHE A 560 2.40 -5.97 -2.13
N GLU A 561 2.43 -6.45 -0.89
CA GLU A 561 2.97 -7.75 -0.47
C GLU A 561 1.94 -8.51 0.36
N PHE A 562 1.71 -9.78 0.02
CA PHE A 562 0.78 -10.61 0.78
C PHE A 562 1.31 -10.91 2.19
N VAL A 563 0.40 -11.02 3.17
CA VAL A 563 0.74 -11.34 4.56
C VAL A 563 0.90 -12.86 4.73
N TYR A 564 2.07 -13.28 5.18
CA TYR A 564 2.42 -14.68 5.37
C TYR A 564 3.36 -14.85 6.56
N ARG A 565 3.37 -16.05 7.14
CA ARG A 565 4.37 -16.48 8.12
C ARG A 565 4.89 -17.86 7.78
N VAL A 566 6.20 -18.04 7.73
CA VAL A 566 6.83 -19.36 7.62
C VAL A 566 7.36 -19.74 8.99
N GLN A 567 7.02 -20.94 9.45
CA GLN A 567 7.37 -21.44 10.77
C GLN A 567 8.14 -22.74 10.64
N GLY A 568 9.18 -22.87 11.45
CA GLY A 568 10.03 -24.04 11.43
C GLY A 568 11.13 -23.97 12.47
N LYS A 569 12.23 -24.68 12.21
CA LYS A 569 13.41 -24.70 13.07
C LYS A 569 14.67 -24.52 12.25
N TYR A 570 15.59 -23.72 12.77
CA TYR A 570 16.97 -23.67 12.29
C TYR A 570 17.83 -24.75 12.98
N PRO A 571 18.99 -25.11 12.39
CA PRO A 571 20.01 -25.90 13.06
C PRO A 571 20.40 -25.26 14.39
N ALA A 572 20.73 -26.10 15.37
CA ALA A 572 21.44 -25.66 16.56
C ALA A 572 22.78 -25.04 16.12
N ASP A 573 23.10 -23.85 16.64
CA ASP A 573 24.43 -23.26 16.41
C ASP A 573 25.47 -24.21 17.06
N ARG A 574 26.55 -24.53 16.35
CA ARG A 574 27.66 -25.36 16.86
C ARG A 574 28.52 -24.59 17.84
#